data_AF-X1HNC9-F1
#
_entry.id   AF-X1HNC9-F1
#
_cell.length_a   1.000
_cell.length_b   1.000
_cell.length_c   1.000
_cell.angle_alpha   90.00
_cell.angle_beta   90.00
_cell.angle_gamma   90.00
#
_symmetry.space_group_name_H-M   'P 1'
#
loop_
_entity.id
_entity.type
_entity.pdbx_description
1 polymer ?
#
loop_
_entity_poly.entity_id
_entity_poly.type
_entity_poly.pdbx_seq_one_letter_code
_entity_poly.pdbx_strand_id
1 'polypeptide(L)' 'MFKLIWGITGTGYILQELIDLMVDLQNNHDIDITVILSKDAYHVFKSVREMQ' A
#
# COMPACT_ATOMS: atom_id res chain seq x y z
N MET A 1 0.76 -17.19 -11.22
CA MET A 1 0.23 -15.88 -10.83
C MET A 1 -0.75 -16.00 -9.68
N PHE A 2 -0.29 -15.65 -8.48
CA PHE A 2 -1.10 -15.57 -7.26
C PHE A 2 -1.76 -14.19 -7.18
N LYS A 3 -3.00 -14.09 -6.71
CA LYS A 3 -3.74 -12.82 -6.62
C LYS A 3 -4.00 -12.44 -5.17
N LEU A 4 -3.67 -11.21 -4.80
CA LEU A 4 -3.83 -10.68 -3.45
C LEU A 4 -4.68 -9.41 -3.47
N ILE A 5 -5.74 -9.38 -2.67
CA ILE A 5 -6.49 -8.15 -2.38
C ILE A 5 -6.02 -7.62 -1.02
N TRP A 6 -5.54 -6.39 -1.00
CA TRP A 6 -5.01 -5.75 0.20
C TRP A 6 -5.85 -4.52 0.58
N GLY A 7 -6.61 -4.65 1.68
CA GLY A 7 -7.36 -3.53 2.26
C GLY A 7 -6.51 -2.74 3.24
N ILE A 8 -6.46 -1.42 3.11
CA ILE A 8 -5.74 -0.52 4.03
C ILE A 8 -6.70 0.49 4.64
N THR A 9 -6.66 0.60 5.96
CA THR A 9 -7.51 1.49 6.75
C THR A 9 -6.69 2.29 7.75
N GLY A 10 -6.77 3.63 7.72
CA GLY A 10 -6.32 4.51 8.80
C GLY A 10 -4.87 4.34 9.28
N THR A 11 -3.87 4.32 8.38
CA THR A 11 -2.47 4.02 8.75
C THR A 11 -1.56 5.25 8.63
N GLY A 12 -1.51 6.08 9.66
CA GLY A 12 -0.61 7.26 9.73
C GLY A 12 0.87 6.93 9.91
N TYR A 13 1.20 5.80 10.54
CA TYR A 13 2.53 5.57 11.11
C TYR A 13 3.42 4.56 10.36
N ILE A 14 2.83 3.57 9.67
CA ILE A 14 3.56 2.43 9.04
C ILE A 14 3.34 2.42 7.52
N LEU A 15 3.18 3.62 6.94
CA LEU A 15 2.75 3.72 5.55
C LEU A 15 3.88 3.37 4.57
N GLN A 16 5.10 3.84 4.86
CA GLN A 16 6.24 3.61 3.97
C GLN A 16 6.65 2.14 3.97
N GLU A 17 6.74 1.51 5.13
CA GLU A 17 7.10 0.09 5.25
C GLU A 17 6.06 -0.82 4.58
N LEU A 18 4.78 -0.42 4.63
CA LEU A 18 3.72 -1.13 3.93
C LEU A 18 3.87 -1.01 2.41
N ILE A 19 4.20 0.17 1.89
CA ILE A 19 4.49 0.38 0.46
C ILE A 19 5.71 -0.44 0.05
N ASP A 20 6.80 -0.39 0.81
CA ASP A 20 8.02 -1.11 0.52
C ASP A 20 7.77 -2.63 0.46
N LEU A 21 6.95 -3.17 1.38
CA LEU A 21 6.54 -4.57 1.37
C LEU A 21 5.68 -4.91 0.13
N MET A 22 4.74 -4.05 -0.26
CA MET A 22 3.94 -4.28 -1.47
C MET A 22 4.83 -4.31 -2.73
N VAL A 23 5.82 -3.41 -2.82
CA VAL A 23 6.78 -3.34 -3.92
C VAL A 23 7.68 -4.57 -3.94
N ASP A 24 8.20 -4.98 -2.78
CA ASP A 24 9.01 -6.20 -2.64
C ASP A 24 8.23 -7.45 -3.11
N LEU A 25 6.98 -7.57 -2.68
CA LEU A 25 6.10 -8.67 -3.07
C LEU A 25 5.84 -8.73 -4.58
N GLN A 26 5.66 -7.57 -5.24
CA GLN A 26 5.47 -7.53 -6.70
C GLN A 26 6.76 -7.79 -7.48
N ASN A 27 7.90 -7.34 -6.98
CA ASN A 27 9.18 -7.45 -7.68
C ASN A 27 9.82 -8.83 -7.53
N ASN A 28 9.68 -9.45 -6.36
CA ASN A 28 10.37 -10.69 -6.02
C ASN A 28 9.48 -11.94 -6.08
N HIS A 29 8.18 -11.76 -6.30
CA HIS A 29 7.22 -12.86 -6.42
C HIS A 29 6.22 -12.61 -7.56
N ASP A 30 5.69 -13.69 -8.16
CA ASP A 30 4.64 -13.64 -9.20
C ASP A 30 3.25 -13.38 -8.58
N ILE A 31 3.12 -12.22 -7.92
CA ILE A 31 1.93 -11.77 -7.19
C ILE A 31 1.31 -10.55 -7.86
N ASP A 32 0.03 -10.67 -8.21
CA ASP A 32 -0.82 -9.58 -8.67
C ASP A 32 -1.58 -8.99 -7.47
N ILE A 33 -1.27 -7.73 -7.12
CA ILE A 33 -1.81 -7.05 -5.93
C ILE A 33 -2.83 -5.99 -6.34
N THR A 34 -4.04 -6.11 -5.81
CA THR A 34 -5.08 -5.05 -5.86
C THR A 34 -5.21 -4.39 -4.49
N VAL A 35 -4.98 -3.08 -4.43
CA VAL A 35 -5.07 -2.31 -3.18
C VAL A 35 -6.41 -1.59 -3.09
N ILE A 36 -7.06 -1.69 -1.93
CA ILE A 36 -8.31 -0.99 -1.60
C ILE A 36 -8.03 -0.08 -0.40
N LEU A 37 -8.21 1.23 -0.59
CA LEU A 37 -7.99 2.23 0.46
C LEU A 37 -9.32 2.73 1.03
N SER A 38 -9.40 2.87 2.35
CA SER A 38 -10.45 3.70 2.95
C SER A 38 -10.23 5.18 2.62
N LYS A 39 -11.29 6.01 2.75
CA LYS A 39 -11.18 7.47 2.55
C LYS A 39 -10.07 8.08 3.40
N ASP A 40 -9.99 7.67 4.67
CA ASP A 40 -8.98 8.17 5.60
C ASP A 40 -7.57 7.69 5.24
N ALA A 41 -7.42 6.42 4.82
CA ALA A 41 -6.15 5.91 4.33
C ALA A 41 -5.68 6.69 3.08
N TYR A 42 -6.58 6.96 2.13
CA TYR A 42 -6.27 7.78 0.95
C TYR A 42 -5.72 9.16 1.31
N HIS A 43 -6.33 9.85 2.29
CA HIS A 43 -5.86 11.16 2.74
C HIS A 43 -4.44 11.10 3.30
N VAL A 44 -4.13 10.07 4.09
CA VAL A 44 -2.78 9.86 4.63
C VAL A 44 -1.78 9.57 3.51
N PHE A 45 -2.11 8.65 2.61
CA PHE A 45 -1.28 8.32 1.44
C PHE A 45 -0.94 9.55 0.60
N LYS A 46 -1.94 10.40 0.36
CA LYS A 46 -1.75 11.64 -0.39
C LYS A 46 -0.80 12.60 0.33
N SER A 47 -0.96 12.77 1.64
CA SER A 47 -0.09 13.68 2.43
C SER A 47 1.37 13.24 2.45
N VAL A 48 1.66 11.93 2.50
CA VAL A 48 3.04 11.42 2.46
C VAL A 48 3.68 11.65 1.10
N ARG A 49 2.92 11.47 0.00
CA ARG A 49 3.42 11.75 -1.35
C ARG A 49 3.72 13.23 -1.59
N GLU A 50 2.99 14.13 -0.95
CA GLU A 50 3.19 15.58 -1.06
C GLU A 50 4.37 16.10 -0.20
N MET A 51 4.89 15.28 0.72
CA MET A 51 6.07 15.58 1.55
C MET A 51 7.40 15.06 0.96
N GLN A 52 7.34 14.26 -0.11
CA GLN A 52 8.50 13.80 -0.90
C GLN A 52 8.72 14.72 -2.12
#